data_AF-A0A4Q5QH49-F1
#
_entry.id   AF-A0A4Q5QH49-F1
#
_cell.length_a   1.000
_cell.length_b   1.000
_cell.length_c   1.000
_cell.angle_alpha   90.00
_cell.angle_beta   90.00
_cell.angle_gamma   90.00
#
_symmetry.space_group_name_H-M   'P 1'
#
loop_
_entity.id
_entity.type
_entity.pdbx_description
1 polymer ?
#
loop_
_entity_poly.entity_id
_entity_poly.type
_entity_poly.pdbx_seq_one_letter_code
_entity_poly.pdbx_strand_id
1 'polypeptide(L)' 'MHEHDPDTGLVERISRGDAAATRMLVATKLPRVLGLATRVLRDPAAAEDVAQEAFVRVWRTASKWQ' A
#
# COMPACT_ATOMS: atom_id res chain seq x y z
N MET A 1 17.53 -18.00 3.72
CA MET A 1 17.73 -16.86 2.79
C MET A 1 16.51 -15.97 2.98
N HIS A 2 16.62 -14.87 3.74
CA HIS A 2 15.55 -13.87 3.75
C HIS A 2 15.66 -13.15 2.42
N GLU A 3 14.94 -13.72 1.45
CA GLU A 3 14.75 -13.19 0.11
C GLU A 3 14.35 -11.72 0.21
N HIS A 4 14.94 -10.88 -0.64
CA HIS A 4 14.68 -9.45 -0.73
C HIS A 4 13.17 -9.18 -0.59
N ASP A 5 12.77 -8.25 0.30
CA ASP A 5 11.36 -7.86 0.37
C ASP A 5 10.92 -7.39 -1.03
N PRO A 6 9.96 -8.07 -1.67
CA PRO A 6 9.54 -7.78 -3.04
C PRO A 6 8.97 -6.37 -3.20
N ASP A 7 8.59 -5.72 -2.09
CA ASP A 7 8.09 -4.37 -2.08
C ASP A 7 9.22 -3.33 -2.13
N THR A 8 10.45 -3.69 -1.75
CA THR A 8 11.59 -2.75 -1.70
C THR A 8 11.82 -2.05 -3.04
N GLY A 9 11.81 -2.83 -4.12
CA GLY A 9 11.99 -2.28 -5.47
C GLY A 9 10.81 -1.43 -5.95
N LEU A 10 9.59 -1.73 -5.48
CA LEU A 10 8.42 -0.89 -5.75
C LEU A 10 8.50 0.43 -4.99
N VAL A 11 8.88 0.39 -3.71
CA VAL A 11 9.05 1.55 -2.84
C VAL A 11 10.08 2.54 -3.42
N GLU A 12 11.23 2.05 -3.87
CA GLU A 12 12.27 2.89 -4.49
C GLU A 12 11.82 3.53 -5.82
N ARG A 13 10.93 2.88 -6.56
CA ARG A 13 10.33 3.45 -7.78
C ARG A 13 9.27 4.49 -7.44
N ILE A 14 8.45 4.23 -6.42
CA ILE A 14 7.41 5.18 -5.97
C ILE A 14 8.06 6.46 -5.41
N SER A 15 9.18 6.38 -4.69
CA SER A 15 9.89 7.57 -4.19
C SER A 15 10.38 8.48 -5.32
N ARG A 16 10.66 7.90 -6.51
CA ARG A 16 11.00 8.62 -7.75
C ARG A 16 9.79 9.09 -8.56
N GLY A 17 8.57 8.89 -8.08
CA GLY A 17 7.34 9.32 -8.74
C GLY A 17 6.77 8.34 -9.78
N ASP A 18 7.22 7.08 -9.80
CA ASP A 18 6.71 6.07 -10.73
C ASP A 18 5.27 5.64 -10.38
N ALA A 19 4.31 6.21 -11.11
CA ALA A 19 2.89 5.91 -10.93
C ALA A 19 2.54 4.43 -11.25
N ALA A 20 3.31 3.74 -12.09
CA ALA A 20 3.07 2.33 -12.37
C ALA A 20 3.47 1.44 -11.18
N ALA A 21 4.58 1.77 -10.51
CA ALA A 21 4.99 1.09 -9.29
C ALA A 21 3.94 1.26 -8.17
N THR A 22 3.34 2.44 -8.04
CA THR A 22 2.23 2.67 -7.10
C THR A 22 1.04 1.75 -7.39
N ARG A 23 0.61 1.66 -8.66
CA ARG A 23 -0.50 0.78 -9.06
C ARG A 23 -0.21 -0.68 -8.75
N MET A 24 1.01 -1.15 -9.01
CA MET A 24 1.44 -2.52 -8.71
C MET A 24 1.39 -2.82 -7.21
N LEU A 25 1.89 -1.89 -6.38
CA LEU A 25 1.86 -2.02 -4.93
C LEU A 25 0.42 -2.10 -4.41
N VAL A 26 -0.45 -1.17 -4.85
CA VAL A 26 -1.86 -1.15 -4.46
C VAL A 26 -2.56 -2.44 -4.88
N ALA A 27 -2.44 -2.87 -6.14
CA ALA A 27 -3.08 -4.09 -6.64
C ALA A 27 -2.66 -5.33 -5.85
N THR A 28 -1.39 -5.41 -5.45
CA THR A 28 -0.83 -6.56 -4.72
C THR A 28 -1.24 -6.56 -3.24
N LYS A 29 -1.32 -5.39 -2.60
CA LYS A 29 -1.51 -5.28 -1.15
C LYS A 29 -2.95 -5.04 -0.73
N LEU A 30 -3.77 -4.44 -1.59
CA LEU A 30 -5.16 -4.08 -1.29
C LEU A 30 -5.98 -5.24 -0.71
N PRO A 31 -5.97 -6.48 -1.26
CA PRO A 31 -6.77 -7.57 -0.70
C PRO A 31 -6.39 -7.92 0.76
N ARG A 32 -5.10 -7.84 1.10
CA ARG A 32 -4.61 -8.14 2.46
C ARG A 32 -4.93 -7.01 3.43
N VAL A 33 -4.75 -5.76 2.99
CA VAL A 33 -5.08 -4.57 3.79
C VAL A 33 -6.58 -4.53 4.07
N LEU A 34 -7.40 -4.74 3.05
CA LEU A 34 -8.86 -4.77 3.17
C LEU A 34 -9.29 -5.90 4.11
N GLY A 35 -8.77 -7.12 3.94
CA GLY A 35 -9.09 -8.25 4.82
C GLY A 35 -8.64 -8.05 6.28
N LEU A 36 -7.60 -7.25 6.54
CA LEU A 36 -7.25 -6.83 7.89
C LEU A 36 -8.25 -5.79 8.42
N ALA A 37 -8.51 -4.73 7.65
CA ALA A 37 -9.41 -3.65 8.05
C ALA A 37 -10.82 -4.16 8.33
N THR A 38 -11.37 -5.04 7.48
CA THR A 38 -12.68 -5.68 7.70
C THR A 38 -12.72 -6.48 9.00
N ARG A 39 -11.64 -7.21 9.35
CA ARG A 39 -11.58 -7.97 10.61
C ARG A 39 -11.55 -7.06 11.84
N VAL A 40 -10.87 -5.92 11.74
CA VAL A 40 -10.74 -4.96 12.85
C VAL A 40 -12.01 -4.15 13.03
N LEU A 41 -12.56 -3.60 11.94
CA LEU A 41 -13.67 -2.65 11.99
C LEU A 41 -15.04 -3.33 11.99
N ARG A 42 -15.13 -4.56 11.47
CA ARG A 42 -16.39 -5.31 11.28
C ARG A 42 -17.44 -4.55 10.45
N ASP A 43 -16.98 -3.63 9.61
CA ASP A 43 -17.77 -2.83 8.68
C ASP A 43 -17.02 -2.80 7.33
N PRO A 44 -17.59 -3.37 6.25
CA PRO A 44 -16.97 -3.35 4.93
C PRO A 44 -16.73 -1.93 4.38
N ALA A 45 -17.67 -1.00 4.57
CA ALA A 45 -17.56 0.34 4.02
C ALA A 45 -16.45 1.13 4.74
N ALA A 46 -16.43 1.09 6.07
CA ALA A 46 -15.36 1.71 6.85
C ALA A 46 -13.99 1.07 6.55
N ALA A 47 -13.94 -0.23 6.26
CA ALA A 47 -12.71 -0.92 5.87
C ALA A 47 -12.18 -0.46 4.51
N GLU A 48 -13.05 -0.25 3.53
CA GLU A 48 -12.68 0.32 2.24
C GLU A 48 -12.11 1.73 2.39
N ASP A 49 -12.77 2.60 3.14
CA ASP A 49 -12.32 3.98 3.38
C ASP A 49 -10.94 4.01 4.04
N VAL A 50 -10.73 3.23 5.10
CA VAL A 50 -9.44 3.15 5.79
C VAL A 50 -8.34 2.58 4.89
N ALA A 51 -8.66 1.55 4.09
CA ALA A 51 -7.69 1.00 3.15
C ALA A 51 -7.28 2.03 2.08
N GLN A 52 -8.23 2.78 1.53
CA GLN A 52 -7.97 3.85 0.59
C GLN A 52 -7.11 4.95 1.22
N GLU A 53 -7.48 5.42 2.42
CA GLU A 53 -6.72 6.45 3.13
C GLU A 53 -5.28 6.00 3.42
N ALA A 54 -5.08 4.73 3.80
CA ALA A 54 -3.76 4.17 4.02
C ALA A 54 -2.89 4.25 2.75
N PHE A 55 -3.41 3.88 1.59
CA PHE A 55 -2.67 3.98 0.33
C PHE A 55 -2.42 5.42 -0.11
N VAL A 56 -3.36 6.34 0.11
CA VAL A 56 -3.17 7.77 -0.14
C VAL A 56 -2.04 8.32 0.72
N ARG A 57 -1.99 7.94 2.00
CA ARG A 57 -0.91 8.33 2.91
C ARG A 57 0.43 7.80 2.44
N VAL A 58 0.50 6.53 2.05
CA VAL A 58 1.71 5.92 1.46
C VAL A 58 2.20 6.71 0.26
N TRP A 59 1.33 7.06 -0.69
CA TRP A 59 1.74 7.87 -1.85
C TRP A 59 2.28 9.24 -1.42
N ARG A 60 1.58 9.95 -0.52
CA ARG A 60 2.01 11.28 -0.06
C ARG A 60 3.34 11.26 0.70
N THR A 61 3.70 10.14 1.32
CA THR A 61 4.95 10.01 2.09
C THR A 61 6.07 9.33 1.33
N ALA A 62 5.78 8.61 0.25
CA ALA A 62 6.78 7.81 -0.45
C ALA A 62 7.94 8.62 -1.03
N SER A 63 7.71 9.84 -1.49
CA SER A 63 8.77 10.75 -1.94
C SER A 63 9.66 11.26 -0.79
N LYS A 64 9.33 10.97 0.46
CA LYS A 64 10.14 11.25 1.66
C LYS A 64 10.84 10.01 2.22
N TRP A 65 10.63 8.83 1.63
CA TRP A 65 11.31 7.61 2.06
C TRP A 65 12.76 7.64 1.56
N GLN A 66 13.70 7.53 2.50
CA GLN A 66 15.15 7.48 2.29
C GLN A 66 15.67 6.06 2.49
#